data_AF-A0AAV9ZQC3-F1
#
_entry.id   AF-A0AAV9ZQC3-F1
#
_cell.length_a   1.000
_cell.length_b   1.000
_cell.length_c   1.000
_cell.angle_alpha   90.00
_cell.angle_beta   90.00
_cell.angle_gamma   90.00
#
_symmetry.space_group_name_H-M   'P 1'
#
loop_
_entity.id
_entity.type
_entity.pdbx_description
1 polymer ?
#
loop_
_entity_poly.entity_id
_entity_poly.type
_entity_poly.pdbx_seq_one_letter_code
_entity_poly.pdbx_strand_id
1 'polypeptide(L)'
;TGVANEPEIKLLDAIQPYFSPQGHFEDCSFEKLEELADTVYKRYMTNAAAEVALGHKDRPDIYSPAWNSSSTVDDAAPARNFLDAGDQVMVTLCNFMRMTFWYLELCSAVAEGDIGRVFEVIKAGLLRFSFWGAGSTNYGNELLELACNFLYEWSEDLRFTVLENYLVNPSGLIGYWLELDLLQEHFNFWIKVLFNSKSHDFDSHHLSEGVGLNISGISRLRERFPGLFGLKKNGQKHRDVKVIDDINKLGAHFRAEHILVWESGRNQAYQVDNEFSAGHDSSEAGDFENLFGSHHRRRRTCWSCCGRA
;
A
#
# COMPACT_ATOMS: atom_id res chain seq x y z
N THR A 1 -0.16 9.83 33.16
CA THR A 1 0.82 10.68 32.47
C THR A 1 1.33 9.92 31.26
N GLY A 2 0.53 9.93 30.18
CA GLY A 2 0.87 9.24 28.94
C GLY A 2 1.81 10.12 28.14
N VAL A 3 3.10 9.80 28.20
CA VAL A 3 4.05 10.34 27.22
C VAL A 3 3.63 9.75 25.88
N ALA A 4 3.20 10.61 24.96
CA ALA A 4 2.98 10.26 23.57
C ALA A 4 4.31 9.73 23.03
N ASN A 5 4.40 8.42 22.86
CA ASN A 5 5.50 7.82 22.15
C ASN A 5 4.97 7.54 20.74
N GLU A 6 5.23 8.47 19.82
CA GLU A 6 5.05 8.27 18.38
C GLU A 6 6.03 7.17 17.93
N PRO A 7 5.56 5.98 17.52
CA PRO A 7 6.41 4.98 16.91
C PRO A 7 6.28 5.15 15.40
N GLU A 8 6.77 6.28 14.91
CA GLU A 8 7.01 6.46 13.48
C GLU A 8 8.44 6.91 13.34
N ILE A 9 9.15 6.31 12.40
CA ILE A 9 10.31 6.97 11.83
C ILE A 9 9.74 8.27 11.29
N LYS A 10 9.90 9.36 12.05
CA LYS A 10 9.64 10.68 11.52
C LYS A 10 10.67 10.84 10.43
N LEU A 11 10.27 10.55 9.21
CA LEU A 11 11.04 10.80 8.00
C LEU A 11 11.60 12.23 8.07
N LEU A 12 10.81 13.15 8.65
CA LEU A 12 11.23 14.49 9.05
C LEU A 12 12.46 14.52 9.95
N ASP A 13 12.57 13.73 11.02
CA ASP A 13 13.74 13.71 11.91
C ASP A 13 14.99 13.16 11.21
N ALA A 14 14.83 12.21 10.28
CA ALA A 14 15.92 11.68 9.48
C ALA A 14 16.42 12.68 8.41
N ILE A 15 15.51 13.51 7.92
CA ILE A 15 15.76 14.52 6.88
C ILE A 15 16.18 15.87 7.50
N GLN A 16 15.76 16.15 8.73
CA GLN A 16 16.02 17.39 9.46
C GLN A 16 17.50 17.81 9.49
N PRO A 17 18.49 16.90 9.65
CA PRO A 17 19.90 17.28 9.60
C PRO A 17 20.33 17.92 8.28
N TYR A 18 19.70 17.54 7.16
CA TYR A 18 20.03 18.09 5.83
C TYR A 18 19.56 19.54 5.66
N PHE A 19 18.50 19.94 6.37
CA PHE A 19 17.92 21.29 6.36
C PHE A 19 18.29 22.12 7.60
N SER A 20 19.03 21.53 8.53
CA SER A 20 19.51 22.22 9.72
C SER A 20 20.63 23.23 9.37
N PRO A 21 20.94 24.19 10.25
CA PRO A 21 22.08 25.09 10.04
C PRO A 21 23.37 24.29 9.86
N GLN A 22 24.14 24.53 8.79
CA GLN A 22 25.28 23.73 8.28
C GLN A 22 24.91 22.48 7.47
N GLY A 23 23.64 22.24 7.21
CA GLY A 23 23.15 21.17 6.34
C GLY A 23 23.36 21.48 4.85
N HIS A 24 23.46 20.44 4.01
CA HIS A 24 23.62 20.60 2.56
C HIS A 24 22.47 21.36 1.87
N PHE A 25 21.31 21.43 2.52
CA PHE A 25 20.10 22.07 2.01
C PHE A 25 19.58 23.16 2.98
N GLU A 26 20.48 23.81 3.74
CA GLU A 26 20.14 24.89 4.69
C GLU A 26 19.33 26.03 4.04
N ASP A 27 19.76 26.52 2.87
CA ASP A 27 19.09 27.59 2.12
C ASP A 27 18.14 27.07 1.02
N CYS A 28 17.63 25.85 1.15
CA CYS A 28 16.78 25.26 0.14
C CYS A 28 15.39 25.91 0.13
N SER A 29 15.03 26.58 -0.97
CA SER A 29 13.69 27.14 -1.13
C SER A 29 12.66 26.04 -1.40
N PHE A 30 11.38 26.34 -1.16
CA PHE A 30 10.31 25.40 -1.47
C PHE A 30 10.26 25.06 -2.96
N GLU A 31 10.48 26.05 -3.84
CA GLU A 31 10.57 25.84 -5.28
C GLU A 31 11.70 24.87 -5.62
N LYS A 32 12.83 24.95 -4.91
CA LYS A 32 13.95 24.04 -5.16
C LYS A 32 13.62 22.61 -4.71
N LEU A 33 12.87 22.44 -3.62
CA LEU A 33 12.40 21.14 -3.19
C LEU A 33 11.40 20.55 -4.17
N GLU A 34 10.51 21.36 -4.71
CA GLU A 34 9.55 20.95 -5.74
C GLU A 34 10.27 20.50 -7.01
N GLU A 35 11.30 21.24 -7.47
CA GLU A 35 12.14 20.83 -8.60
C GLU A 35 12.85 19.48 -8.37
N LEU A 36 13.38 19.27 -7.15
CA LEU A 36 14.03 18.01 -6.79
C LEU A 36 13.03 16.85 -6.74
N ALA A 37 11.84 17.08 -6.17
CA ALA A 37 10.78 16.09 -6.10
C ALA A 37 10.28 15.72 -7.51
N ASP A 38 10.06 16.70 -8.39
CA ASP A 38 9.68 16.48 -9.79
C ASP A 38 10.76 15.70 -10.55
N THR A 39 12.04 15.99 -10.29
CA THR A 39 13.16 15.24 -10.86
C THR A 39 13.15 13.77 -10.40
N VAL A 40 12.97 13.51 -9.11
CA VAL A 40 12.89 12.15 -8.56
C VAL A 40 11.68 11.41 -9.11
N TYR A 41 10.53 12.07 -9.16
CA TYR A 41 9.30 11.51 -9.69
C TYR A 41 9.46 11.08 -11.15
N LYS A 42 9.95 11.98 -12.01
CA LYS A 42 10.20 11.70 -13.43
C LYS A 42 11.22 10.59 -13.64
N ARG A 43 12.24 10.49 -12.78
CA ARG A 43 13.33 9.50 -12.89
C ARG A 43 13.00 8.10 -12.41
N TYR A 44 12.18 7.97 -11.36
CA TYR A 44 12.04 6.71 -10.64
C TYR A 44 10.59 6.28 -10.39
N MET A 45 9.60 7.15 -10.62
CA MET A 45 8.21 6.87 -10.22
C MET A 45 7.21 6.90 -11.39
N THR A 46 7.69 6.91 -12.64
CA THR A 46 6.84 6.92 -13.84
C THR A 46 7.02 5.69 -14.72
N ASN A 47 5.98 5.34 -15.49
CA ASN A 47 6.07 4.30 -16.52
C ASN A 47 7.10 4.64 -17.58
N ALA A 48 7.18 5.92 -17.95
CA ALA A 48 8.16 6.41 -18.91
C ALA A 48 9.60 6.14 -18.44
N ALA A 49 9.90 6.30 -17.15
CA ALA A 49 11.21 5.98 -16.60
C ALA A 49 11.57 4.49 -16.74
N ALA A 50 10.61 3.61 -16.47
CA ALA A 50 10.79 2.16 -16.62
C ALA A 50 10.98 1.76 -18.10
N GLU A 51 10.18 2.31 -19.02
CA GLU A 51 10.32 2.08 -20.46
C GLU A 51 11.66 2.57 -21.01
N VAL A 52 12.13 3.72 -20.56
CA VAL A 52 13.44 4.27 -20.96
C VAL A 52 14.58 3.38 -20.46
N ALA A 53 14.48 2.85 -19.24
CA ALA A 53 15.47 1.93 -18.69
C ALA A 53 15.52 0.58 -19.45
N LEU A 54 14.37 0.11 -19.97
CA LEU A 54 14.26 -1.10 -20.81
C LEU A 54 14.87 -0.95 -22.20
N GLY A 55 14.69 0.21 -22.85
CA GLY A 55 14.88 0.35 -24.30
C GLY A 55 15.96 1.32 -24.76
N HIS A 56 16.77 1.89 -23.86
CA HIS A 56 17.78 2.92 -24.14
C HIS A 56 17.33 3.93 -25.21
N LYS A 57 16.20 4.60 -24.99
CA LYS A 57 15.95 5.87 -25.69
C LYS A 57 16.73 6.92 -24.93
N ASP A 58 17.79 7.45 -25.55
CA ASP A 58 18.60 8.54 -24.99
C ASP A 58 17.67 9.72 -24.65
N ARG A 59 17.26 9.78 -23.38
CA ARG A 59 16.39 10.80 -22.79
C ARG A 59 17.19 11.48 -21.68
N PRO A 60 18.09 12.41 -22.04
CA PRO A 60 18.93 13.14 -21.08
C PRO A 60 18.12 14.02 -20.12
N ASP A 61 16.83 14.23 -20.43
CA ASP A 61 15.80 14.85 -19.58
C ASP A 61 15.39 13.99 -18.38
N ILE A 62 15.52 12.66 -18.48
CA ILE A 62 15.17 11.72 -17.42
C ILE A 62 16.47 11.28 -16.74
N TYR A 63 17.37 10.65 -17.47
CA TYR A 63 18.68 10.23 -16.97
C TYR A 63 19.75 11.18 -17.52
N SER A 64 20.07 12.26 -16.79
CA SER A 64 21.27 13.05 -17.09
C SER A 64 22.53 12.18 -16.92
N PRO A 65 23.66 12.49 -17.58
CA PRO A 65 24.75 11.54 -17.73
C PRO A 65 25.21 11.08 -16.35
N ALA A 66 25.27 9.76 -16.19
CA ALA A 66 25.83 9.10 -15.05
C ALA A 66 27.10 9.86 -14.63
N TRP A 67 27.24 10.15 -13.34
CA TRP A 67 28.53 10.49 -12.79
C TRP A 67 29.52 9.43 -13.28
N ASN A 68 30.45 9.84 -14.14
CA ASN A 68 31.42 8.99 -14.82
C ASN A 68 31.99 7.94 -13.86
N SER A 69 31.43 6.74 -13.88
CA SER A 69 32.02 5.57 -13.25
C SER A 69 32.30 4.59 -14.37
N SER A 70 33.48 4.78 -14.93
CA SER A 70 34.12 3.79 -15.78
C SER A 70 34.39 2.57 -14.90
N SER A 71 33.57 1.53 -15.03
CA SER A 71 33.83 0.24 -14.39
C SER A 71 33.37 -0.87 -15.32
N THR A 72 34.32 -1.42 -16.08
CA THR A 72 34.19 -2.70 -16.77
C THR A 72 34.23 -3.83 -15.75
N VAL A 73 33.18 -4.63 -15.66
CA VAL A 73 33.26 -5.94 -14.98
C VAL A 73 32.55 -6.99 -15.83
N ASP A 74 33.33 -7.98 -16.26
CA ASP A 74 32.90 -9.17 -17.00
C ASP A 74 32.20 -10.22 -16.10
N ASP A 75 31.40 -11.05 -16.78
CA ASP A 75 30.84 -12.37 -16.42
C ASP A 75 29.69 -12.48 -15.40
N ALA A 76 28.47 -12.84 -15.86
CA ALA A 76 27.85 -14.17 -15.64
C ALA A 76 26.40 -14.36 -16.17
N ALA A 77 26.17 -15.57 -16.70
CA ALA A 77 24.92 -16.33 -16.95
C ALA A 77 23.99 -15.94 -18.14
N PRO A 78 23.48 -16.94 -18.91
CA PRO A 78 22.68 -16.67 -20.11
C PRO A 78 21.25 -16.31 -19.72
N ALA A 79 20.94 -15.03 -19.76
CA ALA A 79 19.58 -14.52 -19.64
C ALA A 79 18.76 -14.82 -20.90
N ARG A 80 17.47 -15.11 -20.70
CA ARG A 80 16.51 -15.26 -21.80
C ARG A 80 16.47 -13.95 -22.61
N ASN A 81 16.71 -14.07 -23.91
CA ASN A 81 16.75 -12.98 -24.90
C ASN A 81 15.66 -11.91 -24.70
N PHE A 82 16.03 -10.78 -24.09
CA PHE A 82 15.30 -9.51 -24.19
C PHE A 82 16.31 -8.37 -24.19
N LEU A 83 16.57 -7.82 -25.39
CA LEU A 83 17.26 -6.55 -25.68
C LEU A 83 18.57 -6.33 -24.91
N ASP A 84 19.71 -6.70 -25.53
CA ASP A 84 21.09 -6.72 -25.01
C ASP A 84 21.66 -5.39 -24.40
N ALA A 85 20.84 -4.36 -24.16
CA ALA A 85 21.27 -3.05 -23.62
C ALA A 85 20.38 -2.47 -22.50
N GLY A 86 19.29 -3.13 -22.09
CA GLY A 86 18.37 -2.62 -21.06
C GLY A 86 18.89 -2.85 -19.63
N ASP A 87 18.43 -2.03 -18.67
CA ASP A 87 18.73 -2.17 -17.24
C ASP A 87 17.50 -2.69 -16.47
N GLN A 88 17.41 -4.01 -16.31
CA GLN A 88 16.25 -4.65 -15.68
C GLN A 88 16.14 -4.36 -14.17
N VAL A 89 17.27 -4.12 -13.52
CA VAL A 89 17.32 -3.77 -12.09
C VAL A 89 16.66 -2.41 -11.89
N MET A 90 17.02 -1.43 -12.72
CA MET A 90 16.43 -0.10 -12.70
C MET A 90 14.93 -0.13 -13.01
N VAL A 91 14.50 -0.94 -13.98
CA VAL A 91 13.08 -1.10 -14.35
C VAL A 91 12.27 -1.58 -13.15
N THR A 92 12.77 -2.60 -12.47
CA THR A 92 12.10 -3.15 -11.29
C THR A 92 12.11 -2.17 -10.12
N LEU A 93 13.20 -1.43 -9.93
CA LEU A 93 13.24 -0.36 -8.94
C LEU A 93 12.18 0.70 -9.23
N CYS A 94 12.05 1.13 -10.48
CA CYS A 94 11.04 2.13 -10.87
C CYS A 94 9.62 1.63 -10.60
N ASN A 95 9.32 0.38 -10.96
CA ASN A 95 8.02 -0.22 -10.69
C ASN A 95 7.75 -0.32 -9.18
N PHE A 96 8.75 -0.76 -8.39
CA PHE A 96 8.67 -0.85 -6.94
C PHE A 96 8.45 0.52 -6.26
N MET A 97 9.22 1.54 -6.65
CA MET A 97 9.12 2.89 -6.11
C MET A 97 7.76 3.51 -6.41
N ARG A 98 7.27 3.33 -7.65
CA ARG A 98 5.92 3.76 -8.04
C ARG A 98 4.85 3.10 -7.18
N MET A 99 4.85 1.77 -7.04
CA MET A 99 3.87 1.06 -6.20
C MET A 99 3.92 1.51 -4.73
N THR A 100 5.13 1.62 -4.19
CA THR A 100 5.35 1.97 -2.79
C THR A 100 4.88 3.40 -2.52
N PHE A 101 5.09 4.33 -3.46
CA PHE A 101 4.61 5.70 -3.33
C PHE A 101 3.09 5.78 -3.13
N TRP A 102 2.33 5.03 -3.92
CA TRP A 102 0.86 4.96 -3.76
C TRP A 102 0.43 4.30 -2.47
N TYR A 103 1.15 3.26 -2.03
CA TYR A 103 0.90 2.64 -0.74
C TYR A 103 1.15 3.61 0.43
N LEU A 104 2.24 4.39 0.39
CA LEU A 104 2.54 5.40 1.40
C LEU A 104 1.48 6.51 1.42
N GLU A 105 1.01 6.95 0.25
CA GLU A 105 -0.09 7.92 0.13
C GLU A 105 -1.38 7.37 0.76
N LEU A 106 -1.72 6.11 0.49
CA LEU A 106 -2.86 5.44 1.11
C LEU A 106 -2.72 5.40 2.65
N CYS A 107 -1.56 4.99 3.17
CA CYS A 107 -1.33 4.93 4.61
C CYS A 107 -1.42 6.32 5.27
N SER A 108 -0.82 7.35 4.65
CA SER A 108 -0.90 8.73 5.15
C SER A 108 -2.33 9.24 5.17
N ALA A 109 -3.07 9.03 4.07
CA ALA A 109 -4.45 9.45 3.95
C ALA A 109 -5.36 8.75 4.97
N VAL A 110 -5.16 7.45 5.20
CA VAL A 110 -5.87 6.70 6.25
C VAL A 110 -5.56 7.30 7.62
N ALA A 111 -4.28 7.50 7.96
CA ALA A 111 -3.89 8.01 9.28
C ALA A 111 -4.47 9.41 9.57
N GLU A 112 -4.52 10.27 8.55
CA GLU A 112 -5.13 11.60 8.62
C GLU A 112 -6.67 11.57 8.69
N GLY A 113 -7.30 10.48 8.25
CA GLY A 113 -8.75 10.36 8.16
C GLY A 113 -9.35 10.95 6.88
N ASP A 114 -8.54 11.18 5.85
CA ASP A 114 -9.01 11.74 4.57
C ASP A 114 -9.49 10.62 3.64
N ILE A 115 -10.77 10.28 3.77
CA ILE A 115 -11.40 9.28 2.91
C ILE A 115 -11.43 9.68 1.44
N GLY A 116 -11.40 10.98 1.12
CA GLY A 116 -11.35 11.44 -0.26
C GLY A 116 -10.06 10.99 -0.96
N ARG A 117 -8.91 11.24 -0.32
CA ARG A 117 -7.60 10.79 -0.81
C ARG A 117 -7.50 9.27 -0.87
N VAL A 118 -7.94 8.58 0.18
CA VAL A 118 -8.00 7.10 0.22
C VAL A 118 -8.81 6.58 -0.97
N PHE A 119 -10.00 7.15 -1.18
CA PHE A 119 -10.88 6.71 -2.24
C PHE A 119 -10.31 7.03 -3.61
N GLU A 120 -9.62 8.16 -3.81
CA GLU A 120 -8.94 8.43 -5.09
C GLU A 120 -7.83 7.41 -5.36
N VAL A 121 -7.05 6.94 -4.38
CA VAL A 121 -6.07 5.87 -4.61
C VAL A 121 -6.75 4.54 -4.98
N ILE A 122 -7.88 4.21 -4.33
CA ILE A 122 -8.66 2.99 -4.60
C ILE A 122 -9.34 3.07 -5.99
N LYS A 123 -9.96 4.22 -6.30
CA LYS A 123 -10.79 4.48 -7.47
C LYS A 123 -9.97 4.79 -8.71
N ALA A 124 -8.95 5.66 -8.62
CA ALA A 124 -8.25 6.23 -9.78
C ALA A 124 -7.57 5.18 -10.66
N GLY A 125 -7.35 3.97 -10.16
CA GLY A 125 -7.09 2.80 -11.00
C GLY A 125 -5.87 1.99 -10.63
N LEU A 126 -5.13 2.43 -9.62
CA LEU A 126 -3.95 1.71 -9.15
C LEU A 126 -4.33 0.38 -8.54
N LEU A 127 -5.10 0.34 -7.46
CA LEU A 127 -5.39 -0.96 -6.84
C LEU A 127 -6.15 -1.89 -7.80
N ARG A 128 -7.18 -1.40 -8.51
CA ARG A 128 -7.95 -2.27 -9.43
C ARG A 128 -7.08 -2.91 -10.51
N PHE A 129 -6.25 -2.14 -11.21
CA PHE A 129 -5.41 -2.67 -12.28
C PHE A 129 -4.18 -3.38 -11.73
N SER A 130 -3.58 -2.90 -10.63
CA SER A 130 -2.48 -3.57 -9.98
C SER A 130 -2.89 -4.95 -9.45
N PHE A 131 -4.09 -5.14 -8.89
CA PHE A 131 -4.58 -6.46 -8.49
C PHE A 131 -4.80 -7.38 -9.69
N TRP A 132 -5.29 -6.86 -10.82
CA TRP A 132 -5.39 -7.65 -12.05
C TRP A 132 -4.02 -8.04 -12.62
N GLY A 133 -3.09 -7.08 -12.74
CA GLY A 133 -1.73 -7.36 -13.21
C GLY A 133 -0.94 -8.28 -12.27
N ALA A 134 -1.23 -8.26 -10.97
CA ALA A 134 -0.67 -9.19 -10.00
C ALA A 134 -1.35 -10.58 -9.98
N GLY A 135 -2.30 -10.84 -10.89
CA GLY A 135 -3.03 -12.12 -10.96
C GLY A 135 -4.09 -12.32 -9.88
N SER A 136 -4.38 -11.30 -9.08
CA SER A 136 -5.39 -11.29 -8.01
C SER A 136 -6.74 -10.81 -8.55
N THR A 137 -7.23 -11.49 -9.59
CA THR A 137 -8.37 -11.04 -10.40
C THR A 137 -9.66 -10.89 -9.62
N ASN A 138 -9.90 -11.74 -8.61
CA ASN A 138 -11.06 -11.61 -7.72
C ASN A 138 -11.10 -10.25 -7.01
N TYR A 139 -9.98 -9.81 -6.43
CA TYR A 139 -9.91 -8.52 -5.75
C TYR A 139 -10.06 -7.35 -6.72
N GLY A 140 -9.45 -7.44 -7.90
CA GLY A 140 -9.64 -6.42 -8.93
C GLY A 140 -11.09 -6.32 -9.43
N ASN A 141 -11.81 -7.44 -9.51
CA ASN A 141 -13.23 -7.46 -9.87
C ASN A 141 -14.11 -6.78 -8.81
N GLU A 142 -13.90 -7.09 -7.53
CA GLU A 142 -14.64 -6.47 -6.43
C GLU A 142 -14.37 -4.95 -6.37
N LEU A 143 -13.12 -4.52 -6.57
CA LEU A 143 -12.76 -3.10 -6.61
C LEU A 143 -13.35 -2.38 -7.82
N LEU A 144 -13.43 -3.06 -8.96
CA LEU A 144 -14.09 -2.54 -10.15
C LEU A 144 -15.60 -2.37 -9.93
N GLU A 145 -16.26 -3.37 -9.33
CA GLU A 145 -17.67 -3.26 -8.96
C GLU A 145 -17.88 -2.10 -7.98
N LEU A 146 -17.03 -1.98 -6.97
CA LEU A 146 -17.05 -0.87 -6.02
C LEU A 146 -16.92 0.48 -6.74
N ALA A 147 -15.97 0.61 -7.67
CA ALA A 147 -15.79 1.83 -8.46
C ALA A 147 -17.02 2.16 -9.31
N CYS A 148 -17.60 1.16 -9.99
CA CYS A 148 -18.83 1.31 -10.79
C CYS A 148 -20.00 1.76 -9.91
N ASN A 149 -20.14 1.18 -8.73
CA ASN A 149 -21.18 1.53 -7.77
C ASN A 149 -21.06 3.00 -7.36
N PHE A 150 -19.86 3.46 -7.00
CA PHE A 150 -19.62 4.85 -6.62
C PHE A 150 -19.73 5.86 -7.78
N LEU A 151 -19.37 5.46 -9.00
CA LEU A 151 -19.39 6.35 -10.17
C LEU A 151 -20.77 6.46 -10.80
N TYR A 152 -21.54 5.37 -10.84
CA TYR A 152 -22.73 5.27 -11.70
C TYR A 152 -24.00 4.80 -10.99
N GLU A 153 -23.92 3.96 -9.95
CA GLU A 153 -25.13 3.32 -9.38
C GLU A 153 -25.65 4.00 -8.10
N TRP A 154 -24.77 4.46 -7.21
CA TRP A 154 -25.14 4.97 -5.90
C TRP A 154 -25.53 6.46 -5.92
N SER A 155 -26.59 6.79 -5.20
CA SER A 155 -26.98 8.19 -4.95
C SER A 155 -25.93 8.92 -4.12
N GLU A 156 -25.90 10.25 -4.19
CA GLU A 156 -24.99 11.07 -3.39
C GLU A 156 -25.06 10.76 -1.89
N ASP A 157 -26.27 10.64 -1.34
CA ASP A 157 -26.47 10.31 0.08
C ASP A 157 -25.90 8.95 0.45
N LEU A 158 -26.05 7.94 -0.41
CA LEU A 158 -25.52 6.61 -0.17
C LEU A 158 -23.99 6.60 -0.24
N ARG A 159 -23.41 7.30 -1.23
CA ARG A 159 -21.95 7.43 -1.36
C ARG A 159 -21.35 8.11 -0.14
N PHE A 160 -21.96 9.20 0.31
CA PHE A 160 -21.54 9.92 1.51
C PHE A 160 -21.59 9.00 2.74
N THR A 161 -22.73 8.35 2.96
CA THR A 161 -22.92 7.43 4.10
C THR A 161 -21.89 6.30 4.07
N VAL A 162 -21.63 5.71 2.91
CA VAL A 162 -20.64 4.64 2.78
C VAL A 162 -19.24 5.17 3.11
N LEU A 163 -18.81 6.29 2.52
CA LEU A 163 -17.48 6.86 2.75
C LEU A 163 -17.26 7.27 4.23
N GLU A 164 -18.27 7.81 4.90
CA GLU A 164 -18.18 8.11 6.34
C GLU A 164 -17.94 6.87 7.20
N ASN A 165 -18.34 5.68 6.74
CA ASN A 165 -18.12 4.42 7.43
C ASN A 165 -16.82 3.71 7.03
N TYR A 166 -16.03 4.22 6.07
CA TYR A 166 -14.80 3.54 5.67
C TYR A 166 -13.67 3.68 6.70
N LEU A 167 -13.60 4.83 7.37
CA LEU A 167 -12.57 5.13 8.36
C LEU A 167 -13.20 5.33 9.74
N VAL A 168 -12.52 4.84 10.77
CA VAL A 168 -12.95 4.95 12.15
C VAL A 168 -11.78 5.41 13.01
N ASN A 169 -12.06 6.24 14.02
CA ASN A 169 -11.07 6.64 15.00
C ASN A 169 -11.51 6.20 16.42
N PRO A 170 -11.21 4.95 16.82
CA PRO A 170 -11.61 4.44 18.13
C PRO A 170 -10.98 5.19 19.30
N SER A 171 -9.81 5.81 19.08
CA SER A 171 -9.03 6.51 20.10
C SER A 171 -9.47 7.97 20.28
N GLY A 172 -10.09 8.58 19.26
CA GLY A 172 -10.40 10.01 19.19
C GLY A 172 -9.16 10.91 19.10
N LEU A 173 -7.99 10.35 18.76
CA LEU A 173 -6.73 11.09 18.64
C LEU A 173 -6.47 11.44 17.18
N ILE A 174 -5.96 12.64 16.93
CA ILE A 174 -5.57 13.08 15.58
C ILE A 174 -4.42 12.18 15.09
N GLY A 175 -4.51 11.68 13.85
CA GLY A 175 -3.51 10.77 13.27
C GLY A 175 -3.71 9.29 13.59
N TYR A 176 -4.77 8.91 14.32
CA TYR A 176 -5.05 7.53 14.74
C TYR A 176 -6.34 6.98 14.14
N TRP A 177 -6.65 7.41 12.92
CA TRP A 177 -7.70 6.80 12.11
C TRP A 177 -7.25 5.41 11.62
N LEU A 178 -8.22 4.54 11.41
CA LEU A 178 -8.05 3.15 11.00
C LEU A 178 -9.09 2.81 9.94
N GLU A 179 -8.78 1.90 9.03
CA GLU A 179 -9.80 1.32 8.17
C GLU A 179 -10.82 0.55 9.01
N LEU A 180 -12.11 0.75 8.73
CA LEU A 180 -13.18 0.06 9.45
C LEU A 180 -13.08 -1.47 9.27
N ASP A 181 -12.71 -1.93 8.07
CA ASP A 181 -12.52 -3.35 7.79
C ASP A 181 -11.41 -3.95 8.67
N LEU A 182 -10.32 -3.21 8.88
CA LEU A 182 -9.25 -3.63 9.79
C LEU A 182 -9.75 -3.71 11.24
N LEU A 183 -10.58 -2.76 11.70
CA LEU A 183 -11.22 -2.87 13.02
C LEU A 183 -12.12 -4.12 13.12
N GLN A 184 -12.88 -4.40 12.07
CA GLN A 184 -13.75 -5.57 12.00
C GLN A 184 -12.93 -6.88 12.00
N GLU A 185 -11.77 -6.91 11.34
CA GLU A 185 -10.83 -8.04 11.39
C GLU A 185 -10.34 -8.29 12.82
N HIS A 186 -9.98 -7.23 13.57
CA HIS A 186 -9.59 -7.35 14.97
C HIS A 186 -10.72 -7.94 15.84
N PHE A 187 -11.97 -7.52 15.60
CA PHE A 187 -13.13 -8.08 16.31
C PHE A 187 -13.35 -9.55 15.95
N ASN A 188 -13.28 -9.90 14.67
CA ASN A 188 -13.40 -11.27 14.18
C ASN A 188 -12.31 -12.18 14.76
N PHE A 189 -11.07 -11.69 14.86
CA PHE A 189 -9.97 -12.39 15.50
C PHE A 189 -10.30 -12.69 16.97
N TRP A 190 -10.79 -11.71 17.74
CA TRP A 190 -11.12 -11.93 19.15
C TRP A 190 -12.28 -12.89 19.35
N ILE A 191 -13.33 -12.80 18.53
CA ILE A 191 -14.44 -13.75 18.57
C ILE A 191 -13.91 -15.17 18.34
N LYS A 192 -13.10 -15.35 17.30
CA LYS A 192 -12.48 -16.66 16.98
C LYS A 192 -11.60 -17.15 18.13
N VAL A 193 -10.75 -16.31 18.71
CA VAL A 193 -9.82 -16.73 19.79
C VAL A 193 -10.55 -17.10 21.07
N LEU A 194 -11.56 -16.32 21.47
CA LEU A 194 -12.25 -16.50 22.75
C LEU A 194 -13.32 -17.59 22.68
N PHE A 195 -13.95 -17.78 21.51
CA PHE A 195 -15.11 -18.67 21.35
C PHE A 195 -14.86 -19.83 20.37
N ASN A 196 -13.59 -20.18 20.11
CA ASN A 196 -13.18 -21.30 19.22
C ASN A 196 -13.60 -22.71 19.68
N SER A 197 -14.43 -22.84 20.72
CA SER A 197 -14.87 -24.14 21.18
C SER A 197 -15.84 -24.75 20.16
N LYS A 198 -15.54 -25.98 19.72
CA LYS A 198 -16.36 -26.81 18.80
C LYS A 198 -17.82 -27.06 19.23
N SER A 199 -18.26 -26.48 20.34
CA SER A 199 -19.55 -26.70 20.99
C SER A 199 -20.55 -25.54 20.83
N HIS A 200 -20.16 -24.43 20.20
CA HIS A 200 -21.09 -23.32 19.95
C HIS A 200 -21.40 -23.23 18.46
N ASP A 201 -22.68 -23.31 18.14
CA ASP A 201 -23.16 -23.03 16.80
C ASP A 201 -22.94 -21.53 16.51
N PHE A 202 -22.43 -21.22 15.31
CA PHE A 202 -22.11 -19.84 14.90
C PHE A 202 -23.36 -18.93 14.98
N ASP A 203 -24.55 -19.52 14.82
CA ASP A 203 -25.87 -18.89 14.87
C ASP A 203 -26.48 -18.72 16.27
N SER A 204 -25.70 -18.94 17.34
CA SER A 204 -26.23 -18.64 18.67
C SER A 204 -26.43 -17.11 18.82
N HIS A 205 -27.67 -16.69 19.09
CA HIS A 205 -28.03 -15.32 19.49
C HIS A 205 -27.10 -14.76 20.59
N HIS A 206 -26.53 -15.65 21.40
CA HIS A 206 -25.51 -15.31 22.38
C HIS A 206 -24.22 -14.74 21.77
N LEU A 207 -23.70 -15.34 20.68
CA LEU A 207 -22.49 -14.87 20.02
C LEU A 207 -22.73 -13.58 19.23
N SER A 208 -23.83 -13.48 18.48
CA SER A 208 -24.13 -12.28 17.69
C SER A 208 -24.49 -11.08 18.56
N GLU A 209 -25.49 -11.20 19.44
CA GLU A 209 -26.03 -10.08 20.21
C GLU A 209 -25.36 -9.90 21.57
N GLY A 210 -24.92 -11.00 22.19
CA GLY A 210 -24.26 -10.94 23.49
C GLY A 210 -22.79 -10.57 23.37
N VAL A 211 -22.03 -11.32 22.56
CA VAL A 211 -20.57 -11.19 22.45
C VAL A 211 -20.16 -10.19 21.39
N GLY A 212 -20.67 -10.31 20.16
CA GLY A 212 -20.24 -9.54 19.01
C GLY A 212 -20.39 -8.03 19.23
N LEU A 213 -21.57 -7.59 19.68
CA LEU A 213 -21.84 -6.18 19.98
C LEU A 213 -20.97 -5.62 21.12
N ASN A 214 -20.54 -6.48 22.05
CA ASN A 214 -19.78 -6.07 23.24
C ASN A 214 -18.29 -6.40 23.16
N ILE A 215 -17.81 -6.91 22.02
CA ILE A 215 -16.45 -7.47 21.89
C ILE A 215 -15.36 -6.45 22.19
N SER A 216 -15.59 -5.17 21.85
CA SER A 216 -14.67 -4.07 22.15
C SER A 216 -14.52 -3.86 23.67
N GLY A 217 -15.63 -3.84 24.40
CA GLY A 217 -15.66 -3.72 25.86
C GLY A 217 -15.05 -4.95 26.55
N ILE A 218 -15.38 -6.15 26.08
CA ILE A 218 -14.86 -7.42 26.61
C ILE A 218 -13.34 -7.49 26.39
N SER A 219 -12.85 -7.11 25.20
CA SER A 219 -11.42 -7.09 24.89
C SER A 219 -10.67 -6.12 25.81
N ARG A 220 -11.20 -4.92 26.00
CA ARG A 220 -10.62 -3.92 26.92
C ARG A 220 -10.64 -4.40 28.37
N LEU A 221 -11.72 -5.06 28.80
CA LEU A 221 -11.81 -5.64 30.13
C LEU A 221 -10.72 -6.70 30.33
N ARG A 222 -10.54 -7.61 29.36
CA ARG A 222 -9.49 -8.63 29.42
C ARG A 222 -8.10 -8.02 29.56
N GLU A 223 -7.78 -6.97 28.83
CA GLU A 223 -6.49 -6.31 28.94
C GLU A 223 -6.25 -5.62 30.29
N ARG A 224 -7.33 -5.16 30.94
CA ARG A 224 -7.28 -4.50 32.25
C ARG A 224 -7.32 -5.51 33.40
N PHE A 225 -7.94 -6.67 33.19
CA PHE A 225 -8.21 -7.66 34.23
C PHE A 225 -6.95 -8.10 34.99
N PRO A 226 -5.82 -8.45 34.35
CA PRO A 226 -4.58 -8.78 35.08
C PRO A 226 -4.09 -7.63 35.98
N GLY A 227 -4.24 -6.39 35.52
CA GLY A 227 -3.86 -5.20 36.29
C GLY A 227 -4.67 -5.01 37.57
N LEU A 228 -5.94 -5.46 37.59
CA LEU A 228 -6.77 -5.44 38.80
C LEU A 228 -6.22 -6.36 39.91
N PHE A 229 -5.51 -7.43 39.54
CA PHE A 229 -4.87 -8.35 40.48
C PHE A 229 -3.40 -8.00 40.76
N GLY A 230 -2.94 -6.82 40.36
CA GLY A 230 -1.54 -6.41 40.51
C GLY A 230 -0.56 -7.19 39.64
N LEU A 231 -1.04 -7.95 38.65
CA LEU A 231 -0.18 -8.61 37.69
C LEU A 231 0.40 -7.53 36.76
N LYS A 232 1.72 -7.42 36.73
CA LYS A 232 2.41 -6.58 35.75
C LYS A 232 2.03 -7.06 34.35
N LYS A 233 1.57 -6.15 33.48
CA LYS A 233 1.49 -6.45 32.05
C LYS A 233 2.88 -6.92 31.60
N ASN A 234 2.95 -8.11 31.03
CA ASN A 234 4.13 -8.50 30.25
C ASN A 234 4.25 -7.45 29.14
N GLY A 235 5.36 -6.71 29.12
CA GLY A 235 5.58 -5.71 28.10
C GLY A 235 5.62 -6.40 26.75
N GLN A 236 4.55 -6.29 25.96
CA GLN A 236 4.56 -6.62 24.53
C GLN A 236 5.18 -5.49 23.71
N LYS A 237 6.10 -4.73 24.33
CA LYS A 237 6.98 -3.86 23.57
C LYS A 237 7.98 -4.79 22.92
N HIS A 238 7.73 -5.13 21.67
CA HIS A 238 8.82 -5.48 20.77
C HIS A 238 9.86 -4.38 20.96
N ARG A 239 11.07 -4.76 21.37
CA ARG A 239 12.21 -3.83 21.44
C ARG A 239 12.21 -3.09 20.12
N ASP A 240 12.14 -1.75 20.15
CA ASP A 240 12.22 -0.94 18.93
C ASP A 240 13.39 -1.48 18.12
N VAL A 241 13.05 -2.16 17.02
CA VAL A 241 14.05 -2.68 16.11
C VAL A 241 14.81 -1.45 15.66
N LYS A 242 16.13 -1.50 15.66
CA LYS A 242 16.93 -0.36 15.21
C LYS A 242 16.79 -0.24 13.69
N VAL A 243 15.65 0.27 13.23
CA VAL A 243 15.32 0.36 11.80
C VAL A 243 16.38 1.17 11.05
N ILE A 244 17.02 2.11 11.73
CA ILE A 244 18.17 2.87 11.23
C ILE A 244 19.33 1.96 10.81
N ASP A 245 19.66 0.92 11.58
CA ASP A 245 20.76 0.00 11.24
C ASP A 245 20.42 -0.80 9.97
N ASP A 246 19.15 -1.17 9.79
CA ASP A 246 18.69 -1.90 8.62
C ASP A 246 18.58 -0.99 7.38
N ILE A 247 18.11 0.25 7.54
CA ILE A 247 18.14 1.29 6.49
C ILE A 247 19.59 1.55 6.05
N ASN A 248 20.52 1.66 6.99
CA ASN A 248 21.93 1.91 6.68
C ASN A 248 22.56 0.73 5.92
N LYS A 249 22.24 -0.51 6.29
CA LYS A 249 22.67 -1.70 5.53
C LYS A 249 22.07 -1.72 4.14
N LEU A 250 20.76 -1.47 4.01
CA LEU A 250 20.09 -1.42 2.72
C LEU A 250 20.69 -0.31 1.83
N GLY A 251 20.95 0.86 2.40
CA GLY A 251 21.62 1.97 1.72
C GLY A 251 23.07 1.64 1.32
N ALA A 252 23.77 0.81 2.08
CA ALA A 252 25.09 0.31 1.69
C ALA A 252 25.00 -0.63 0.47
N HIS A 253 24.02 -1.54 0.44
CA HIS A 253 23.75 -2.39 -0.71
C HIS A 253 23.37 -1.57 -1.96
N PHE A 254 22.47 -0.60 -1.81
CA PHE A 254 22.03 0.26 -2.91
C PHE A 254 23.17 1.04 -3.55
N ARG A 255 24.15 1.48 -2.74
CA ARG A 255 25.36 2.15 -3.23
C ARG A 255 26.35 1.18 -3.85
N ALA A 256 26.57 0.03 -3.23
CA ALA A 256 27.52 -0.97 -3.72
C ALA A 256 27.10 -1.56 -5.07
N GLU A 257 25.79 -1.72 -5.29
CA GLU A 257 25.21 -2.27 -6.51
C GLU A 257 24.72 -1.19 -7.48
N HIS A 258 25.00 0.10 -7.19
CA HIS A 258 24.59 1.25 -7.99
C HIS A 258 23.12 1.20 -8.46
N ILE A 259 22.20 0.77 -7.59
CA ILE A 259 20.80 0.47 -7.96
C ILE A 259 20.07 1.71 -8.51
N LEU A 260 20.42 2.90 -8.01
CA LEU A 260 19.83 4.18 -8.41
C LEU A 260 20.47 4.81 -9.65
N VAL A 261 21.51 4.18 -10.21
CA VAL A 261 22.23 4.63 -11.41
C VAL A 261 21.94 3.64 -12.53
N TRP A 262 21.69 4.14 -13.73
CA TRP A 262 21.47 3.29 -14.89
C TRP A 262 22.78 2.61 -15.30
N GLU A 263 22.75 1.29 -15.48
CA GLU A 263 23.86 0.49 -15.99
C GLU A 263 23.36 -0.50 -17.05
N SER A 264 24.00 -0.48 -18.23
CA SER A 264 23.61 -1.30 -19.38
C SER A 264 23.74 -2.80 -19.10
N GLY A 265 22.71 -3.58 -19.47
CA GLY A 265 22.78 -5.04 -19.50
C GLY A 265 22.60 -5.72 -18.14
N ARG A 266 22.24 -4.97 -17.08
CA ARG A 266 21.95 -5.57 -15.78
C ARG A 266 20.69 -6.42 -15.83
N ASN A 267 20.79 -7.60 -15.21
CA ASN A 267 19.66 -8.50 -15.03
C ASN A 267 19.59 -9.00 -13.59
N GLN A 268 18.40 -9.45 -13.20
CA GLN A 268 18.12 -10.00 -11.88
C GLN A 268 17.17 -11.18 -11.97
N ALA A 269 17.23 -12.05 -10.96
CA ALA A 269 16.46 -13.29 -10.93
C ALA A 269 14.95 -13.07 -10.79
N TYR A 270 14.56 -12.00 -10.10
CA TYR A 270 13.15 -11.63 -9.89
C TYR A 270 12.87 -10.31 -10.57
N GLN A 271 11.87 -10.26 -11.43
CA GLN A 271 11.48 -9.07 -12.16
C GLN A 271 10.09 -8.65 -11.67
N VAL A 272 9.92 -7.36 -11.40
CA VAL A 272 8.62 -6.78 -11.08
C VAL A 272 8.03 -6.25 -12.38
N ASP A 273 7.00 -6.93 -12.86
CA ASP A 273 6.24 -6.48 -14.03
C ASP A 273 5.50 -5.17 -13.72
N ASN A 274 5.19 -4.40 -14.76
CA ASN A 274 4.31 -3.24 -14.62
C ASN A 274 2.86 -3.74 -14.46
N GLU A 275 2.48 -3.97 -13.21
CA GLU A 275 1.19 -4.54 -12.82
C GLU A 275 0.01 -3.67 -13.26
N PHE A 276 0.18 -2.34 -13.23
CA PHE A 276 -0.84 -1.42 -13.72
C PHE A 276 -1.09 -1.59 -15.23
N SER A 277 -0.03 -1.59 -16.04
CA SER A 277 -0.14 -1.76 -17.49
C SER A 277 -0.67 -3.15 -17.84
N ALA A 278 -0.18 -4.20 -17.19
CA ALA A 278 -0.68 -5.56 -17.37
C ALA A 278 -2.19 -5.67 -17.05
N GLY A 279 -2.65 -5.04 -15.97
CA GLY A 279 -4.06 -5.00 -15.62
C GLY A 279 -4.91 -4.18 -16.59
N HIS A 280 -4.39 -3.06 -17.08
CA HIS A 280 -5.05 -2.23 -18.09
C HIS A 280 -5.19 -2.95 -19.45
N ASP A 281 -4.15 -3.63 -19.90
CA ASP A 281 -4.17 -4.36 -21.16
C ASP A 281 -5.11 -5.57 -21.08
N SER A 282 -5.11 -6.26 -19.94
CA SER A 282 -6.07 -7.34 -19.65
C SER A 282 -7.52 -6.84 -19.64
N SER A 283 -7.72 -5.59 -19.17
CA SER A 283 -8.99 -4.88 -19.20
C SER A 283 -9.50 -4.63 -20.62
N GLU A 284 -8.64 -4.13 -21.50
CA GLU A 284 -9.02 -3.85 -22.87
C GLU A 284 -9.22 -5.12 -23.72
N ALA A 285 -8.58 -6.23 -23.36
CA ALA A 285 -8.64 -7.50 -24.09
C ALA A 285 -9.97 -8.29 -23.97
N GLY A 286 -10.98 -7.76 -23.24
CA GLY A 286 -12.35 -8.28 -23.29
C GLY A 286 -12.80 -9.14 -22.10
N ASP A 287 -12.01 -9.26 -21.03
CA ASP A 287 -12.45 -9.96 -19.80
C ASP A 287 -13.64 -9.28 -19.09
N PHE A 288 -13.94 -8.02 -19.45
CA PHE A 288 -15.10 -7.28 -18.97
C PHE A 288 -16.46 -7.85 -19.41
N GLU A 289 -16.57 -8.37 -20.65
CA GLU A 289 -17.85 -8.89 -21.16
C GLU A 289 -18.33 -10.14 -20.39
N ASN A 290 -17.38 -10.97 -19.96
CA ASN A 290 -17.65 -12.14 -19.13
C ASN A 290 -18.09 -11.75 -17.70
N LEU A 291 -17.63 -10.60 -17.20
CA LEU A 291 -17.94 -10.10 -15.86
C LEU A 291 -19.40 -9.61 -15.76
N PHE A 292 -19.84 -8.75 -16.68
CA PHE A 292 -21.22 -8.25 -16.70
C PHE A 292 -22.23 -9.37 -17.01
N GLY A 293 -21.88 -10.31 -17.89
CA GLY A 293 -22.73 -11.44 -18.26
C GLY A 293 -22.95 -12.48 -17.15
N SER A 294 -21.99 -12.64 -16.23
CA SER A 294 -22.11 -13.52 -15.06
C SER A 294 -22.77 -12.82 -13.86
N HIS A 295 -22.54 -11.52 -13.67
CA HIS A 295 -23.17 -10.74 -12.60
C HIS A 295 -24.65 -10.46 -12.81
N HIS A 296 -25.12 -10.24 -14.05
CA HIS A 296 -26.55 -10.09 -14.30
C HIS A 296 -27.34 -11.36 -13.89
N ARG A 297 -26.70 -12.53 -13.89
CA ARG A 297 -27.23 -13.80 -13.37
C ARG A 297 -27.23 -13.88 -11.84
N ARG A 298 -26.18 -13.41 -11.16
CA ARG A 298 -26.09 -13.37 -9.67
C ARG A 298 -27.00 -12.31 -9.02
N ARG A 299 -27.16 -11.13 -9.63
CA ARG A 299 -28.05 -10.08 -9.10
C ARG A 299 -29.53 -10.49 -9.15
N ARG A 300 -29.97 -11.26 -10.16
CA ARG A 300 -31.34 -11.83 -10.21
C ARG A 300 -31.61 -12.84 -9.09
N THR A 301 -30.62 -13.66 -8.72
CA THR A 301 -30.80 -14.65 -7.64
C THR A 301 -30.82 -13.99 -6.26
N CYS A 302 -29.97 -12.97 -6.03
CA CYS A 302 -29.92 -12.28 -4.74
C CYS A 302 -31.18 -11.41 -4.47
N TRP A 303 -31.67 -10.67 -5.47
CA TRP A 303 -32.95 -9.92 -5.35
C TRP A 303 -34.17 -10.83 -5.19
N SER A 304 -34.14 -12.05 -5.75
CA SER A 304 -35.23 -13.03 -5.55
C SER A 304 -35.30 -13.60 -4.12
N CYS A 305 -34.20 -13.51 -3.35
CA CYS A 305 -34.12 -13.91 -1.94
C CYS A 305 -34.55 -12.78 -1.00
N CYS A 306 -34.22 -11.51 -1.29
CA CYS A 306 -34.68 -10.37 -0.48
C CYS A 306 -36.15 -9.96 -0.75
N GLY A 307 -36.78 -10.42 -1.84
CA GLY A 307 -38.20 -10.17 -2.13
C GLY A 307 -39.20 -11.12 -1.43
N ARG A 308 -38.73 -11.97 -0.52
CA ARG A 308 -39.56 -12.83 0.34
C ARG A 308 -39.09 -12.72 1.79
N ALA A 309 -39.28 -11.53 2.36
CA ALA A 309 -39.36 -11.28 3.79
C ALA A 309 -40.53 -10.33 4.03
#